data_AF-A0A1X2DGU6-F1
#
_entry.id   AF-A0A1X2DGU6-F1
#
_cell.length_a   1.000
_cell.length_b   1.000
_cell.length_c   1.000
_cell.angle_alpha   90.00
_cell.angle_beta   90.00
_cell.angle_gamma   90.00
#
_symmetry.space_group_name_H-M   'P 1'
#
loop_
_entity.id
_entity.type
_entity.pdbx_description
1 polymer ?
#
loop_
_entity_poly.entity_id
_entity_poly.type
_entity_poly.pdbx_seq_one_letter_code
_entity_poly.pdbx_strand_id
1 'polypeptide(L)'
;MKLSGAFLAEAAATVDNKLNVQGGVLSKFTVGPDRYARFVLVVLTQSGTEDSDRRVDVELKPPTLDAPQYKWFDAPEAALGEFPGFAFFEIEARLPVDGRWTIEISCGDSSVSLPLVVDGWTSPSLDI
;
A
#
# COMPACT_ATOMS: atom_id res chain seq x y z
N MET A 1 5.22 -13.19 10.43
CA MET A 1 6.46 -12.69 9.81
C MET A 1 6.75 -11.33 10.41
N LYS A 2 7.87 -10.65 10.09
CA LYS A 2 8.06 -9.24 10.51
C LYS A 2 8.14 -8.32 9.31
N LEU A 3 7.48 -7.17 9.40
CA LEU A 3 7.66 -6.08 8.44
C LEU A 3 9.00 -5.41 8.71
N SER A 4 9.80 -5.30 7.65
CA SER A 4 11.05 -4.53 7.63
C SER A 4 10.89 -3.20 6.89
N GLY A 5 9.88 -3.09 6.03
CA GLY A 5 9.54 -1.90 5.30
C GLY A 5 8.31 -2.10 4.43
N ALA A 6 7.80 -1.02 3.86
CA ALA A 6 6.74 -1.05 2.88
C ALA A 6 6.83 0.19 1.99
N PHE A 7 6.25 0.12 0.80
CA PHE A 7 6.06 1.27 -0.07
C PHE A 7 4.88 1.03 -1.02
N LEU A 8 4.36 2.11 -1.60
CA LEU A 8 3.29 2.06 -2.59
C LEU A 8 3.91 2.18 -3.98
N ALA A 9 3.38 1.43 -4.95
CA ALA A 9 3.84 1.43 -6.33
C ALA A 9 2.66 1.47 -7.30
N GLU A 10 2.93 1.89 -8.53
CA GLU A 10 1.93 1.80 -9.61
C GLU A 10 1.69 0.35 -10.03
N ALA A 11 2.77 -0.43 -10.15
CA ALA A 11 2.71 -1.87 -10.41
C ALA A 11 3.93 -2.59 -9.82
N ALA A 12 3.73 -3.84 -9.44
CA ALA A 12 4.81 -4.74 -9.02
C ALA A 12 4.61 -6.14 -9.59
N ALA A 13 5.72 -6.83 -9.85
CA ALA A 13 5.74 -8.21 -10.31
C ALA A 13 6.95 -8.96 -9.76
N THR A 14 6.85 -10.28 -9.70
CA THR A 14 8.01 -11.14 -9.44
C THR A 14 8.60 -11.58 -10.78
N VAL A 15 9.86 -11.21 -11.04
CA VAL A 15 10.62 -11.64 -12.23
C VAL A 15 11.93 -12.23 -11.76
N ASP A 16 12.19 -13.50 -12.10
CA ASP A 16 13.38 -14.25 -11.65
C ASP A 16 13.58 -14.22 -10.13
N ASN A 17 12.47 -14.38 -9.38
CA ASN A 17 12.40 -14.29 -7.92
C ASN A 17 12.85 -12.95 -7.32
N LYS A 18 12.91 -11.89 -8.15
CA LYS A 18 13.19 -10.53 -7.72
C LYS A 18 11.94 -9.68 -7.83
N LEU A 19 11.84 -8.71 -6.93
CA LEU A 19 10.83 -7.69 -6.99
C LEU A 19 11.14 -6.74 -8.15
N ASN A 20 10.23 -6.68 -9.12
CA ASN A 20 10.24 -5.70 -10.19
C ASN A 20 9.14 -4.66 -9.91
N VAL A 21 9.53 -3.39 -9.83
CA VAL A 21 8.61 -2.26 -9.62
C VAL A 21 8.56 -1.44 -10.90
N GLN A 22 7.36 -1.17 -11.38
CA GLN A 22 7.13 -0.44 -12.63
C GLN A 22 6.42 0.90 -12.35
N GLY A 23 6.76 1.91 -13.15
CA GLY A 23 6.25 3.28 -12.99
C GLY A 23 7.06 4.06 -11.96
N GLY A 24 6.78 3.85 -10.68
CA GLY A 24 7.53 4.45 -9.58
C GLY A 24 6.94 4.14 -8.20
N VAL A 25 7.61 4.66 -7.16
CA VAL A 25 7.10 4.64 -5.79
C VAL A 25 6.17 5.84 -5.59
N LEU A 26 4.96 5.57 -5.11
CA LEU A 26 3.91 6.57 -4.95
C LEU A 26 4.07 7.30 -3.62
N SER A 27 4.26 8.62 -3.71
CA SER A 27 4.08 9.57 -2.60
C SER A 27 2.86 10.48 -2.80
N LYS A 28 2.32 10.49 -4.03
CA LYS A 28 1.19 11.29 -4.47
C LYS A 28 0.32 10.47 -5.43
N PHE A 29 -0.99 10.63 -5.36
CA PHE A 29 -1.96 10.00 -6.26
C PHE A 29 -3.07 10.99 -6.66
N THR A 30 -3.24 11.20 -7.95
CA THR A 30 -4.32 12.04 -8.50
C THR A 30 -5.50 11.16 -8.88
N VAL A 31 -6.59 11.27 -8.13
CA VAL A 31 -7.81 10.48 -8.39
C VAL A 31 -8.70 11.14 -9.44
N GLY A 32 -9.42 10.30 -10.19
CA GLY A 32 -10.45 10.74 -11.11
C GLY A 32 -11.72 11.27 -10.41
N PRO A 33 -12.74 11.67 -11.18
CA PRO A 33 -14.00 12.20 -10.63
C PRO A 33 -14.75 11.23 -9.71
N ASP A 34 -14.59 9.93 -9.92
CA ASP A 34 -15.15 8.86 -9.07
C ASP A 34 -14.41 8.68 -7.74
N ARG A 35 -13.27 9.34 -7.56
CA ARG A 35 -12.40 9.27 -6.39
C ARG A 35 -11.92 7.86 -6.09
N TYR A 36 -11.83 7.01 -7.11
CA TYR A 36 -11.36 5.64 -6.97
C TYR A 36 -9.86 5.56 -7.30
N ALA A 37 -9.13 4.83 -6.46
CA ALA A 37 -7.69 4.64 -6.61
C ALA A 37 -7.35 3.16 -6.64
N ARG A 38 -6.46 2.80 -7.56
CA ARG A 38 -5.84 1.49 -7.65
C ARG A 38 -4.33 1.64 -7.69
N PHE A 39 -3.65 1.03 -6.74
CA PHE A 39 -2.20 0.99 -6.64
C PHE A 39 -1.76 -0.29 -5.95
N VAL A 40 -0.47 -0.57 -5.94
CA VAL A 40 0.11 -1.76 -5.33
C VAL A 40 0.78 -1.39 -4.01
N LEU A 41 0.43 -2.07 -2.93
CA LEU A 41 1.20 -2.07 -1.70
C LEU A 41 2.27 -3.14 -1.79
N VAL A 42 3.54 -2.76 -1.65
CA VAL A 42 4.65 -3.70 -1.49
C VAL A 42 5.07 -3.70 -0.02
N VAL A 43 5.19 -4.89 0.56
CA VAL A 43 5.72 -5.11 1.90
C VAL A 43 7.02 -5.90 1.81
N LEU A 44 8.03 -5.46 2.57
CA LEU A 44 9.30 -6.14 2.72
C LEU A 44 9.28 -6.91 4.03
N THR A 45 9.57 -8.20 3.96
CA THR A 45 9.41 -9.13 5.07
C THR A 45 10.77 -9.67 5.49
N GLN A 46 10.88 -9.96 6.78
CA GLN A 46 11.98 -10.72 7.35
C GLN A 46 11.42 -11.92 8.12
N SER A 47 12.26 -12.94 8.28
CA SER A 47 11.96 -14.12 9.09
C SER A 47 11.53 -13.67 10.49
N GLY A 48 10.30 -14.03 10.87
CA GLY A 48 9.79 -13.83 12.22
C GLY A 48 10.06 -15.05 13.11
N THR A 49 9.46 -15.07 14.30
CA THR A 49 9.44 -16.26 15.18
C THR A 49 8.46 -17.32 14.63
N GLU A 50 8.55 -18.58 15.06
CA GLU A 50 7.75 -19.70 14.50
C GLU A 50 6.22 -19.48 14.53
N ASP A 51 5.67 -18.71 15.49
CA ASP A 51 4.25 -18.32 15.61
C ASP A 51 3.88 -17.05 14.82
N SER A 52 4.52 -16.87 13.69
CA SER A 52 4.46 -15.64 12.91
C SER A 52 3.15 -15.53 12.12
N ASP A 53 2.20 -14.73 12.60
CA ASP A 53 0.98 -14.39 11.84
C ASP A 53 1.34 -13.88 10.43
N ARG A 54 0.62 -14.38 9.42
CA ARG A 54 0.83 -14.09 7.99
C ARG A 54 -0.12 -13.01 7.51
N ARG A 55 -1.06 -12.61 8.36
CA ARG A 55 -2.01 -11.56 8.07
C ARG A 55 -1.31 -10.22 8.04
N VAL A 56 -1.54 -9.50 6.94
CA VAL A 56 -1.15 -8.11 6.74
C VAL A 56 -2.43 -7.28 6.82
N ASP A 57 -2.58 -6.51 7.89
CA ASP A 57 -3.67 -5.56 8.04
C ASP A 57 -3.25 -4.21 7.46
N VAL A 58 -4.17 -3.56 6.75
CA VAL A 58 -3.96 -2.28 6.08
C VAL A 58 -5.10 -1.34 6.46
N GLU A 59 -4.74 -0.22 7.08
CA GLU A 59 -5.66 0.86 7.43
C GLU A 59 -5.37 2.10 6.60
N LEU A 60 -6.36 2.59 5.85
CA LEU A 60 -6.26 3.84 5.12
C LEU A 60 -7.00 4.92 5.91
N LYS A 61 -6.23 5.80 6.56
CA LYS A 61 -6.74 6.88 7.40
C LYS A 61 -6.88 8.17 6.59
N PRO A 62 -8.08 8.76 6.50
CA PRO A 62 -8.28 10.03 5.82
C PRO A 62 -7.58 11.17 6.58
N PRO A 63 -7.29 12.31 5.91
CA PRO A 63 -6.79 13.52 6.56
C PRO A 63 -7.86 14.22 7.45
N THR A 64 -9.06 13.64 7.56
CA THR A 64 -10.20 14.14 8.33
C THR A 64 -10.42 13.27 9.58
N LEU A 65 -11.49 13.53 10.33
CA LEU A 65 -11.93 12.68 11.45
C LEU A 65 -12.82 11.51 11.01
N ASP A 66 -12.95 11.27 9.70
CA ASP A 66 -13.74 10.17 9.17
C ASP A 66 -13.09 8.82 9.52
N ALA A 67 -13.90 7.77 9.54
CA ALA A 67 -13.44 6.43 9.89
C ALA A 67 -12.40 5.91 8.84
N PRO A 68 -11.36 5.18 9.29
CA PRO A 68 -10.43 4.53 8.37
C PRO A 68 -11.11 3.45 7.53
N GLN A 69 -10.54 3.18 6.35
CA GLN A 69 -10.89 1.99 5.56
C GLN A 69 -9.95 0.86 5.94
N TYR A 70 -10.52 -0.31 6.26
CA TYR A 70 -9.77 -1.48 6.69
C TYR A 70 -9.73 -2.54 5.59
N LYS A 71 -8.55 -3.12 5.39
CA LYS A 71 -8.30 -4.26 4.50
C LYS A 71 -7.34 -5.22 5.18
N TRP A 72 -7.38 -6.49 4.79
CA TRP A 72 -6.42 -7.48 5.25
C TRP A 72 -6.10 -8.47 4.14
N PHE A 73 -4.89 -9.03 4.19
CA PHE A 73 -4.38 -9.97 3.20
C PHE A 73 -3.58 -11.08 3.89
N ASP A 74 -3.61 -12.28 3.32
CA ASP A 74 -2.69 -13.34 3.69
C ASP A 74 -1.41 -13.23 2.85
N ALA A 75 -0.27 -13.03 3.52
CA ALA A 75 1.01 -13.06 2.83
C ALA A 75 1.31 -14.47 2.28
N PRO A 76 1.82 -14.59 1.04
CA PRO A 76 2.16 -15.87 0.45
C PRO A 76 3.29 -16.53 1.24
N GLU A 77 3.34 -17.86 1.23
CA GLU A 77 4.30 -18.63 2.03
C GLU A 77 5.76 -18.33 1.63
N ALA A 78 5.96 -18.05 0.34
CA ALA A 78 7.25 -17.62 -0.18
C ALA A 78 7.78 -16.36 0.53
N ALA A 79 6.91 -15.45 0.97
CA ALA A 79 7.30 -14.21 1.65
C ALA A 79 7.74 -14.40 3.11
N LEU A 80 7.68 -15.62 3.67
CA LEU A 80 8.00 -15.88 5.08
C LEU A 80 9.49 -16.18 5.33
N GLY A 81 10.23 -16.53 4.29
CA GLY A 81 11.64 -16.89 4.37
C GLY A 81 12.60 -15.76 3.98
N GLU A 82 13.89 -16.07 4.02
CA GLU A 82 14.97 -15.17 3.58
C GLU A 82 14.90 -14.83 2.08
N PHE A 83 14.17 -15.66 1.31
CA PHE A 83 13.98 -15.47 -0.12
C PHE A 83 12.51 -15.73 -0.51
N PRO A 84 11.82 -14.79 -1.18
CA PRO A 84 12.36 -13.58 -1.77
C PRO A 84 12.27 -12.33 -0.87
N GLY A 85 11.71 -12.44 0.35
CA GLY A 85 11.71 -11.35 1.35
C GLY A 85 10.74 -10.20 1.06
N PHE A 86 9.72 -10.42 0.23
CA PHE A 86 8.67 -9.44 -0.05
C PHE A 86 7.33 -10.10 -0.41
N ALA A 87 6.26 -9.33 -0.27
CA ALA A 87 4.95 -9.59 -0.85
C ALA A 87 4.36 -8.29 -1.41
N PHE A 88 3.39 -8.39 -2.31
CA PHE A 88 2.68 -7.22 -2.81
C PHE A 88 1.20 -7.52 -3.01
N PHE A 89 0.37 -6.50 -2.81
CA PHE A 89 -1.08 -6.60 -2.82
C PHE A 89 -1.68 -5.43 -3.59
N GLU A 90 -2.69 -5.71 -4.42
CA GLU A 90 -3.45 -4.65 -5.07
C GLU A 90 -4.38 -3.98 -4.06
N ILE A 91 -4.28 -2.67 -3.95
CA ILE A 91 -5.11 -1.83 -3.10
C ILE A 91 -6.09 -1.09 -3.99
N GLU A 92 -7.35 -1.44 -3.82
CA GLU A 92 -8.50 -0.77 -4.41
C GLU A 92 -9.26 0.00 -3.31
N ALA A 93 -9.20 1.32 -3.35
CA ALA A 93 -9.76 2.16 -2.29
C ALA A 93 -10.47 3.40 -2.83
N ARG A 94 -11.46 3.89 -2.08
CA ARG A 94 -12.10 5.17 -2.36
C ARG A 94 -11.39 6.24 -1.55
N LEU A 95 -10.87 7.29 -2.20
CA LEU A 95 -10.14 8.38 -1.53
C LEU A 95 -10.92 9.67 -1.72
N PRO A 96 -12.06 9.88 -1.02
CA PRO A 96 -13.02 10.94 -1.33
C PRO A 96 -12.54 12.35 -0.98
N VAL A 97 -11.51 12.49 -0.14
CA VAL A 97 -11.04 13.79 0.36
C VAL A 97 -9.58 14.01 -0.04
N ASP A 98 -9.28 15.25 -0.45
CA ASP A 98 -7.92 15.68 -0.78
C ASP A 98 -7.08 15.89 0.49
N GLY A 99 -5.78 15.71 0.35
CA GLY A 99 -4.82 15.90 1.43
C GLY A 99 -3.98 14.67 1.71
N ARG A 100 -3.31 14.66 2.86
CA ARG A 100 -2.34 13.63 3.23
C ARG A 100 -3.03 12.49 3.97
N TRP A 101 -3.29 11.41 3.25
CA TRP A 101 -3.72 10.14 3.82
C TRP A 101 -2.56 9.43 4.51
N THR A 102 -2.88 8.65 5.53
CA THR A 102 -1.92 7.79 6.21
C THR A 102 -2.34 6.34 5.98
N ILE A 103 -1.46 5.54 5.40
CA ILE A 103 -1.67 4.11 5.18
C ILE A 103 -0.83 3.38 6.21
N GLU A 104 -1.49 2.78 7.19
CA GLU A 104 -0.84 1.96 8.20
C GLU A 104 -0.90 0.51 7.78
N ILE A 105 0.24 -0.18 7.87
CA ILE A 105 0.40 -1.59 7.55
C ILE A 105 0.89 -2.25 8.83
N SER A 106 0.22 -3.31 9.26
CA SER A 106 0.64 -4.10 10.41
C SER A 106 0.67 -5.58 10.09
N CYS A 107 1.58 -6.29 10.75
CA CYS A 107 1.68 -7.74 10.73
C CYS A 107 2.29 -8.19 12.06
N GLY A 108 1.52 -8.94 12.85
CA GLY A 108 1.86 -9.27 14.24
C GLY A 108 2.20 -7.99 15.03
N ASP A 109 3.37 -7.98 15.66
CA ASP A 109 3.86 -6.85 16.46
C ASP A 109 4.59 -5.77 15.66
N SER A 110 4.66 -5.89 14.33
CA SER A 110 5.35 -4.94 13.46
C SER A 110 4.38 -4.05 12.69
N SER A 111 4.71 -2.77 12.55
CA SER A 111 3.92 -1.84 11.75
C SER A 111 4.78 -0.83 10.98
N VAL A 112 4.26 -0.37 9.85
CA VAL A 112 4.85 0.65 8.98
C VAL A 112 3.76 1.66 8.60
N SER A 113 4.09 2.95 8.57
CA SER A 113 3.17 4.02 8.19
C SER A 113 3.68 4.74 6.94
N LEU A 114 2.83 4.83 5.92
CA LEU A 114 3.14 5.44 4.63
C LEU A 114 2.24 6.66 4.37
N PRO A 115 2.81 7.85 4.11
CA PRO A 115 2.01 8.99 3.69
C PRO A 115 1.66 8.89 2.21
N LEU A 116 0.42 9.22 1.86
CA LEU A 116 -0.03 9.38 0.47
C LEU A 116 -0.75 10.71 0.31
N VAL A 117 -0.20 11.61 -0.52
CA VAL A 117 -0.89 12.85 -0.88
C VAL A 117 -1.92 12.55 -1.96
N VAL A 118 -3.19 12.84 -1.70
CA VAL A 118 -4.28 12.66 -2.65
C VAL A 118 -4.76 14.02 -3.12
N ASP A 119 -4.90 14.18 -4.44
CA ASP A 119 -5.65 15.28 -5.03
C ASP A 119 -6.64 14.79 -6.10
N GLY A 120 -7.67 15.57 -6.36
CA GLY A 120 -8.60 15.32 -7.44
C GLY A 120 -8.12 15.94 -8.75
N TRP A 121 -8.23 15.19 -9.85
CA TRP A 121 -8.10 15.79 -11.17
C TRP A 121 -9.21 16.82 -11.37
N THR A 122 -8.83 18.09 -11.49
CA THR A 122 -9.72 19.16 -11.95
C THR A 122 -9.41 19.39 -13.43
N SER A 123 -10.42 19.29 -14.30
CA SER A 123 -10.23 19.64 -15.70
C SER A 123 -9.69 21.07 -15.77
N PRO A 124 -8.60 21.34 -16.52
CA PRO A 124 -8.17 22.70 -16.73
C PRO A 124 -9.34 23.46 -17.35
N SER A 125 -9.74 24.58 -16.74
CA SER A 125 -10.69 25.48 -17.36
C SER A 125 -10.10 25.93 -18.69
N LEU A 126 -10.74 25.54 -19.79
CA LEU A 126 -10.49 26.13 -21.10
C LEU A 126 -10.99 27.58 -21.01
N ASP A 127 -10.12 28.50 -20.61
CA ASP A 127 -10.33 29.92 -20.87
C ASP A 127 -10.20 30.10 -22.40
N ILE A 128 -11.35 30.14 -23.08
CA ILE A 128 -11.51 30.55 -24.49
C ILE A 128 -12.10 31.96 -24.50
#